data_AF-A0A914VS41-F1
#
_entry.id   AF-A0A914VS41-F1
#
_cell.length_a   1.000
_cell.length_b   1.000
_cell.length_c   1.000
_cell.angle_alpha   90.00
_cell.angle_beta   90.00
_cell.angle_gamma   90.00
#
_symmetry.space_group_name_H-M   'P 1'
#
loop_
_entity.id
_entity.type
_entity.pdbx_description
1 polymer ?
#
loop_
_entity_poly.entity_id
_entity_poly.type
_entity_poly.pdbx_seq_one_letter_code
_entity_poly.pdbx_strand_id
1 'polypeptide(L)'
;MWRFLFSVCALFLPLVAAQSLNQTGCGNTKGCLFKPIGCDPATDCTVGVVFTVTSDNWLDIEMTAQQLEPAVDMQFIAIGFSRDAHMGDDAVTECVISTNAGVGAAEPQVYLSYNKAEKANTRLELSDEERKVLIKNIAGSVANGRINCRFSQQIVATQVKENIWALNEDYYILAATGAAQPNGINAHDTNSQSHFFPALSTAAINPAKVASGAGAASGSEGPSAGGPPAVGPQTGPGFGPKVIPQSPQGPAGSGPPQAQPEPEPEHEPGHDHEHDHEKHSHEHDVNGEATTPLNGSGYVSLASAVLLLCLLVAQ
;
A
#
# COMPACT_ATOMS: atom_id res chain seq x y z
N MET A 1 -33.30 -29.43 -45.11
CA MET A 1 -33.41 -29.31 -43.63
C MET A 1 -32.02 -29.46 -43.05
N TRP A 2 -31.26 -28.36 -43.01
CA TRP A 2 -29.89 -28.30 -42.51
C TRP A 2 -29.90 -27.41 -41.28
N ARG A 3 -30.04 -28.03 -40.11
CA ARG A 3 -29.94 -27.38 -38.80
C ARG A 3 -29.46 -28.44 -37.86
N PHE A 4 -28.21 -28.39 -37.42
CA PHE A 4 -27.71 -28.93 -36.14
C PHE A 4 -26.18 -28.87 -36.14
N LEU A 5 -25.60 -27.67 -36.19
CA LEU A 5 -24.21 -27.43 -35.76
C LEU A 5 -24.10 -26.00 -35.22
N PHE A 6 -24.94 -25.64 -34.24
CA PHE A 6 -24.58 -24.57 -33.31
C PHE A 6 -23.69 -25.20 -32.26
N SER A 7 -22.39 -25.24 -32.58
CA SER A 7 -21.33 -25.63 -31.66
C SER A 7 -21.44 -24.76 -30.42
N VAL A 8 -21.73 -25.40 -29.30
CA VAL A 8 -21.76 -24.81 -27.97
C VAL A 8 -20.32 -24.42 -27.64
N CYS A 9 -19.91 -23.23 -28.07
CA CYS A 9 -18.81 -22.52 -27.44
C CYS A 9 -19.34 -22.01 -26.10
N ALA A 10 -19.50 -22.94 -25.15
CA ALA A 10 -19.62 -22.59 -23.75
C ALA A 10 -18.29 -21.95 -23.38
N LEU A 11 -18.27 -20.62 -23.46
CA LEU A 11 -17.29 -19.76 -22.83
C LEU A 11 -17.22 -20.16 -21.36
N PHE A 12 -16.32 -21.08 -21.03
CA PHE A 12 -15.76 -21.19 -19.70
C PHE A 12 -14.95 -19.92 -19.47
N LEU A 13 -15.63 -18.80 -19.18
CA LEU A 13 -14.98 -17.73 -18.43
C LEU A 13 -14.50 -18.41 -17.14
N PRO A 14 -13.18 -18.49 -16.87
CA PRO A 14 -12.77 -18.88 -15.55
C PRO A 14 -13.40 -17.87 -14.61
N LEU A 15 -14.30 -18.34 -13.75
CA LEU A 15 -14.76 -17.57 -12.62
C LEU A 15 -13.51 -17.38 -11.77
N VAL A 16 -12.78 -16.29 -12.02
CA VAL A 16 -11.76 -15.81 -11.10
C VAL A 16 -12.56 -15.37 -9.90
N ALA A 17 -12.80 -16.31 -8.99
CA ALA A 17 -13.37 -16.00 -7.71
C ALA A 17 -12.42 -15.00 -7.08
N ALA A 18 -12.86 -13.76 -6.96
CA ALA A 18 -12.26 -12.81 -6.04
C ALA A 18 -12.35 -13.49 -4.68
N GLN A 19 -11.25 -14.09 -4.22
CA GLN A 19 -11.19 -14.65 -2.88
C GLN A 19 -11.31 -13.46 -1.93
N SER A 20 -12.47 -13.33 -1.30
CA SER A 20 -12.67 -12.40 -0.20
C SER A 20 -11.85 -12.89 0.99
N LEU A 21 -11.12 -11.98 1.64
CA LEU A 21 -10.58 -12.23 2.98
C LEU A 21 -11.71 -12.83 3.84
N ASN A 22 -11.39 -13.87 4.62
CA ASN A 22 -12.33 -14.46 5.55
C ASN A 22 -11.68 -14.62 6.93
N GLN A 23 -12.46 -14.31 7.95
CA GLN A 23 -12.09 -14.36 9.36
C GLN A 23 -12.02 -15.79 9.94
N THR A 24 -12.39 -16.80 9.17
CA THR A 24 -12.36 -18.20 9.61
C THR A 24 -10.93 -18.60 9.96
N GLY A 25 -10.72 -18.98 11.23
CA GLY A 25 -9.41 -19.34 11.78
C GLY A 25 -8.68 -18.22 12.52
N CYS A 26 -9.21 -16.99 12.53
CA CYS A 26 -8.62 -15.88 13.30
C CYS A 26 -8.46 -16.24 14.78
N GLY A 27 -7.30 -15.90 15.35
CA GLY A 27 -6.97 -16.18 16.75
C GLY A 27 -6.53 -17.62 17.04
N ASN A 28 -6.63 -18.53 16.06
CA ASN A 28 -6.30 -19.94 16.23
C ASN A 28 -5.25 -20.41 15.24
N THR A 29 -5.56 -20.30 13.95
CA THR A 29 -4.69 -20.70 12.84
C THR A 29 -4.23 -19.53 11.99
N LYS A 30 -4.89 -18.37 12.12
CA LYS A 30 -4.60 -17.13 11.40
C LYS A 30 -4.44 -15.96 12.34
N GLY A 31 -3.49 -15.09 12.01
CA GLY A 31 -3.36 -13.77 12.60
C GLY A 31 -4.26 -12.82 11.84
N CYS A 32 -5.03 -12.01 12.55
CA CYS A 32 -6.01 -11.15 11.93
C CYS A 32 -6.02 -9.79 12.61
N LEU A 33 -6.11 -8.74 11.82
CA LEU A 33 -6.27 -7.39 12.30
C LEU A 33 -7.25 -6.66 11.38
N PHE A 34 -8.34 -6.16 11.96
CA PHE A 34 -9.41 -5.52 11.22
C PHE A 34 -9.79 -4.20 11.87
N LYS A 35 -10.16 -3.23 11.04
CA LYS A 35 -10.74 -1.96 11.48
C LYS A 35 -11.98 -1.62 10.66
N PRO A 36 -13.12 -1.29 11.30
CA PRO A 36 -13.36 -1.37 12.75
C PRO A 36 -13.30 -2.83 13.26
N ILE A 37 -13.17 -3.01 14.57
CA ILE A 37 -13.12 -4.37 15.14
C ILE A 37 -14.44 -5.09 14.83
N GLY A 38 -14.35 -6.32 14.31
CA GLY A 38 -15.53 -7.13 14.00
C GLY A 38 -16.22 -6.80 12.67
N CYS A 39 -15.67 -5.89 11.86
CA CYS A 39 -16.13 -5.67 10.49
C CYS A 39 -15.98 -6.94 9.64
N ASP A 40 -16.83 -7.09 8.63
CA ASP A 40 -16.69 -8.04 7.55
C ASP A 40 -15.72 -7.48 6.48
N PRO A 41 -14.58 -8.17 6.23
CA PRO A 41 -13.59 -7.72 5.25
C PRO A 41 -14.12 -7.66 3.81
N ALA A 42 -15.19 -8.37 3.49
CA ALA A 42 -15.81 -8.31 2.17
C ALA A 42 -16.66 -7.03 1.98
N THR A 43 -17.13 -6.41 3.05
CA THR A 43 -18.18 -5.38 2.96
C THR A 43 -17.82 -4.08 3.68
N ASP A 44 -17.45 -4.09 4.96
CA ASP A 44 -17.42 -2.87 5.80
C ASP A 44 -16.10 -2.59 6.54
N CYS A 45 -15.06 -3.41 6.41
CA CYS A 45 -13.73 -3.06 6.94
C CYS A 45 -13.08 -1.87 6.21
N THR A 46 -12.63 -0.85 6.92
CA THR A 46 -11.78 0.20 6.33
C THR A 46 -10.40 -0.34 5.96
N VAL A 47 -9.80 -1.16 6.83
CA VAL A 47 -8.58 -1.91 6.53
C VAL A 47 -8.63 -3.26 7.25
N GLY A 48 -8.13 -4.30 6.60
CA GLY A 48 -8.07 -5.65 7.13
C GLY A 48 -6.83 -6.38 6.65
N VAL A 49 -6.19 -7.13 7.55
CA VAL A 49 -5.04 -7.97 7.26
C VAL A 49 -5.24 -9.33 7.90
N VAL A 50 -4.99 -10.39 7.14
CA VAL A 50 -5.01 -11.78 7.57
C VAL A 50 -3.67 -12.40 7.18
N PHE A 51 -3.03 -13.10 8.10
CA PHE A 51 -1.78 -13.79 7.84
C PHE A 51 -1.74 -15.19 8.43
N THR A 52 -1.10 -16.12 7.73
CA THR A 52 -0.98 -17.53 8.15
C THR A 52 0.31 -18.12 7.64
N VAL A 53 0.86 -19.08 8.39
CA VAL A 53 2.03 -19.85 7.94
C VAL A 53 1.54 -20.95 6.99
N THR A 54 2.13 -21.06 5.80
CA THR A 54 1.77 -22.07 4.79
C THR A 54 2.83 -23.14 4.58
N SER A 55 4.08 -22.87 4.95
CA SER A 55 5.17 -23.83 5.08
C SER A 55 6.22 -23.28 6.06
N ASP A 56 7.27 -24.05 6.36
CA ASP A 56 8.24 -23.74 7.44
C ASP A 56 8.88 -22.34 7.40
N ASN A 57 8.92 -21.65 6.24
CA ASN A 57 9.51 -20.33 6.10
C ASN A 57 8.67 -19.32 5.30
N TRP A 58 7.36 -19.57 5.10
CA TRP A 58 6.51 -18.68 4.30
C TRP A 58 5.27 -18.26 5.08
N LEU A 59 5.04 -16.94 5.06
CA LEU A 59 3.87 -16.29 5.60
C LEU A 59 3.00 -15.81 4.44
N ASP A 60 1.81 -16.39 4.30
CA ASP A 60 0.80 -15.87 3.38
C ASP A 60 0.08 -14.72 4.06
N ILE A 61 0.00 -13.59 3.35
CA ILE A 61 -0.63 -12.36 3.80
C ILE A 61 -1.71 -11.99 2.78
N GLU A 62 -2.91 -11.75 3.29
CA GLU A 62 -4.04 -11.22 2.54
C GLU A 62 -4.50 -9.92 3.19
N MET A 63 -4.75 -8.89 2.39
CA MET A 63 -5.13 -7.56 2.86
C MET A 63 -6.28 -7.00 2.04
N THR A 64 -7.13 -6.21 2.70
CA THR A 64 -8.20 -5.45 2.06
C THR A 64 -8.24 -4.04 2.64
N ALA A 65 -8.62 -3.07 1.83
CA ALA A 65 -8.93 -1.72 2.29
C ALA A 65 -10.06 -1.12 1.48
N GLN A 66 -10.84 -0.25 2.13
CA GLN A 66 -11.81 0.59 1.46
C GLN A 66 -11.08 1.57 0.54
N GLN A 67 -11.62 1.81 -0.67
CA GLN A 67 -11.08 2.83 -1.55
C GLN A 67 -11.17 4.22 -0.91
N LEU A 68 -10.12 5.03 -1.11
CA LEU A 68 -10.11 6.39 -0.61
C LEU A 68 -11.13 7.26 -1.36
N GLU A 69 -11.70 8.20 -0.62
CA GLU A 69 -12.57 9.25 -1.16
C GLU A 69 -12.02 10.63 -0.75
N PRO A 70 -11.67 11.51 -1.70
CA PRO A 70 -11.79 11.32 -3.15
C PRO A 70 -10.84 10.25 -3.70
N ALA A 71 -11.23 9.64 -4.82
CA ALA A 71 -10.41 8.64 -5.50
C ALA A 71 -9.00 9.16 -5.84
N VAL A 72 -8.01 8.30 -5.65
CA VAL A 72 -6.59 8.55 -5.94
C VAL A 72 -6.14 7.65 -7.09
N ASP A 73 -5.03 7.99 -7.74
CA ASP A 73 -4.50 7.20 -8.86
C ASP A 73 -3.92 5.85 -8.40
N MET A 74 -3.25 5.86 -7.24
CA MET A 74 -2.68 4.68 -6.59
C MET A 74 -2.98 4.71 -5.09
N GLN A 75 -3.35 3.56 -4.55
CA GLN A 75 -3.61 3.37 -3.13
C GLN A 75 -2.79 2.20 -2.61
N PHE A 76 -2.28 2.32 -1.38
CA PHE A 76 -1.58 1.24 -0.71
C PHE A 76 -2.42 0.60 0.39
N ILE A 77 -2.11 -0.66 0.69
CA ILE A 77 -2.41 -1.32 1.97
C ILE A 77 -1.08 -1.82 2.52
N ALA A 78 -0.80 -1.58 3.79
CA ALA A 78 0.46 -1.98 4.42
C ALA A 78 0.22 -2.73 5.72
N ILE A 79 1.05 -3.75 5.96
CA ILE A 79 1.24 -4.38 7.26
C ILE A 79 2.57 -3.90 7.84
N GLY A 80 2.56 -3.45 9.09
CA GLY A 80 3.75 -3.08 9.86
C GLY A 80 4.01 -4.08 10.99
N PHE A 81 5.28 -4.38 11.21
CA PHE A 81 5.78 -5.20 12.30
C PHE A 81 6.59 -4.32 13.23
N SER A 82 5.99 -3.94 14.36
CA SER A 82 6.59 -3.03 15.33
C SER A 82 7.02 -3.75 16.60
N ARG A 83 8.09 -3.27 17.23
CA ARG A 83 8.54 -3.76 18.54
C ARG A 83 7.81 -3.09 19.70
N ASP A 84 7.02 -2.06 19.42
CA ASP A 84 6.19 -1.37 20.40
C ASP A 84 4.82 -0.98 19.82
N ALA A 85 3.99 -0.31 20.61
CA ALA A 85 2.62 0.03 20.23
C ALA A 85 2.50 1.33 19.41
N HIS A 86 3.58 1.83 18.82
CA HIS A 86 3.62 3.06 18.04
C HIS A 86 4.15 2.81 16.63
N MET A 87 3.65 3.59 15.68
CA MET A 87 4.22 3.62 14.34
C MET A 87 5.47 4.51 14.34
N GLY A 88 6.63 3.91 14.08
CA GLY A 88 7.94 4.53 14.19
C GLY A 88 9.00 3.67 13.48
N ASP A 89 9.93 3.11 14.24
CA ASP A 89 10.97 2.22 13.72
C ASP A 89 10.42 0.81 13.44
N ASP A 90 9.76 0.65 12.29
CA ASP A 90 9.00 -0.55 11.95
C ASP A 90 9.41 -1.14 10.60
N ALA A 91 9.50 -2.47 10.54
CA ALA A 91 9.51 -3.17 9.24
C ALA A 91 8.11 -3.17 8.64
N VAL A 92 8.00 -2.82 7.37
CA VAL A 92 6.74 -2.67 6.65
C VAL A 92 6.75 -3.51 5.39
N THR A 93 5.62 -4.14 5.09
CA THR A 93 5.34 -4.66 3.76
C THR A 93 4.13 -3.94 3.21
N GLU A 94 4.33 -3.20 2.12
CA GLU A 94 3.30 -2.42 1.45
C GLU A 94 2.90 -3.07 0.13
N CYS A 95 1.61 -3.02 -0.19
CA CYS A 95 1.07 -3.40 -1.47
C CYS A 95 0.38 -2.20 -2.11
N VAL A 96 0.88 -1.78 -3.27
CA VAL A 96 0.40 -0.63 -4.04
C VAL A 96 -0.38 -1.11 -5.25
N ILE A 97 -1.60 -0.58 -5.43
CA ILE A 97 -2.48 -0.91 -6.54
C ILE A 97 -2.92 0.40 -7.20
N SER A 98 -2.87 0.45 -8.54
CA SER A 98 -3.50 1.54 -9.27
C SER A 98 -5.02 1.38 -9.25
N THR A 99 -5.70 2.40 -8.76
CA THR A 99 -7.14 2.45 -8.54
C THR A 99 -7.90 3.09 -9.70
N ASN A 100 -7.19 3.66 -10.67
CA ASN A 100 -7.78 4.19 -11.89
C ASN A 100 -8.04 3.10 -12.94
N ALA A 101 -9.33 2.88 -13.23
CA ALA A 101 -9.82 1.86 -14.16
C ALA A 101 -9.43 2.05 -15.65
N GLY A 102 -8.73 3.14 -15.99
CA GLY A 102 -8.26 3.44 -17.35
C GLY A 102 -6.94 2.76 -17.74
N VAL A 103 -6.21 2.22 -16.76
CA VAL A 103 -5.01 1.41 -16.98
C VAL A 103 -5.39 -0.02 -16.59
N GLY A 104 -5.31 -0.96 -17.54
CA GLY A 104 -5.77 -2.34 -17.37
C GLY A 104 -5.38 -2.91 -15.99
N ALA A 105 -6.36 -3.53 -15.32
CA ALA A 105 -6.29 -4.06 -13.95
C ALA A 105 -4.86 -4.11 -13.41
N ALA A 106 -4.44 -3.05 -12.72
CA ALA A 106 -3.04 -2.87 -12.41
C ALA A 106 -2.56 -3.99 -11.50
N GLU A 107 -1.61 -4.77 -12.02
CA GLU A 107 -0.88 -5.77 -11.24
C GLU A 107 -0.36 -5.09 -9.96
N PRO A 108 -0.74 -5.58 -8.76
CA PRO A 108 -0.24 -5.00 -7.53
C PRO A 108 1.28 -5.10 -7.45
N GLN A 109 1.89 -4.10 -6.83
CA GLN A 109 3.31 -4.07 -6.54
C GLN A 109 3.51 -4.17 -5.04
N VAL A 110 4.27 -5.18 -4.60
CA VAL A 110 4.57 -5.39 -3.18
C VAL A 110 6.02 -5.00 -2.91
N TYR A 111 6.23 -4.17 -1.90
CA TYR A 111 7.55 -3.70 -1.48
C TYR A 111 7.78 -4.01 -0.01
N LEU A 112 9.01 -4.39 0.33
CA LEU A 112 9.50 -4.30 1.69
C LEU A 112 9.99 -2.86 1.90
N SER A 113 9.53 -2.22 2.96
CA SER A 113 9.89 -0.86 3.32
C SER A 113 10.13 -0.75 4.83
N TYR A 114 10.66 0.39 5.25
CA TYR A 114 10.99 0.65 6.64
C TYR A 114 10.47 2.04 7.02
N ASN A 115 9.69 2.09 8.10
CA ASN A 115 9.31 3.35 8.72
C ASN A 115 10.45 3.83 9.62
N LYS A 116 10.76 5.13 9.57
CA LYS A 116 11.78 5.78 10.39
C LYS A 116 11.12 6.63 11.47
N ALA A 117 11.84 6.87 12.57
CA ALA A 117 11.41 7.74 13.66
C ALA A 117 10.90 9.12 13.21
N GLU A 118 11.40 9.68 12.09
CA GLU A 118 10.95 10.96 11.53
C GLU A 118 9.60 10.88 10.78
N LYS A 119 8.82 9.79 10.95
CA LYS A 119 7.51 9.57 10.30
C LYS A 119 7.59 9.53 8.78
N ALA A 120 8.69 9.02 8.25
CA ALA A 120 8.90 8.78 6.83
C ALA A 120 9.01 7.27 6.57
N ASN A 121 8.59 6.85 5.39
CA ASN A 121 8.78 5.48 4.90
C ASN A 121 9.88 5.46 3.82
N THR A 122 10.68 4.40 3.78
CA THR A 122 11.67 4.18 2.72
C THR A 122 11.62 2.73 2.26
N ARG A 123 11.42 2.50 0.96
CA ARG A 123 11.50 1.16 0.36
C ARG A 123 12.92 0.62 0.45
N LEU A 124 13.04 -0.70 0.62
CA LEU A 124 14.34 -1.36 0.51
C LEU A 124 14.76 -1.42 -0.96
N GLU A 125 16.01 -1.07 -1.23
CA GLU A 125 16.62 -1.17 -2.55
C GLU A 125 16.88 -2.64 -2.90
N LEU A 126 15.89 -3.27 -3.53
CA LEU A 126 15.91 -4.66 -3.97
C LEU A 126 15.77 -4.72 -5.49
N SER A 127 16.70 -5.42 -6.14
CA SER A 127 16.50 -5.85 -7.53
C SER A 127 15.24 -6.72 -7.64
N ASP A 128 14.71 -6.86 -8.85
CA ASP A 128 13.55 -7.71 -9.11
C ASP A 128 13.79 -9.16 -8.67
N GLU A 129 15.03 -9.62 -8.75
CA GLU A 129 15.41 -11.00 -8.45
C GLU A 129 15.51 -11.23 -6.95
N GLU A 130 16.08 -10.28 -6.21
CA GLU A 130 16.06 -10.30 -4.74
C GLU A 130 14.63 -10.24 -4.21
N ARG A 131 13.78 -9.38 -4.82
CA ARG A 131 12.38 -9.24 -4.43
C ARG A 131 11.58 -10.52 -4.66
N LYS A 132 11.75 -11.20 -5.80
CA LYS A 132 11.07 -12.48 -6.11
C LYS A 132 11.47 -13.62 -5.17
N VAL A 133 12.67 -13.57 -4.59
CA VAL A 133 13.11 -14.55 -3.58
C VAL A 133 12.40 -14.32 -2.25
N LEU A 134 12.13 -13.07 -1.88
CA LEU A 134 11.53 -12.68 -0.61
C LEU A 134 10.00 -12.66 -0.64
N ILE A 135 9.40 -12.32 -1.78
CA ILE A 135 7.96 -12.17 -1.99
C ILE A 135 7.53 -12.92 -3.25
N LYS A 136 6.45 -13.70 -3.16
CA LYS A 136 5.86 -14.44 -4.28
C LYS A 136 4.33 -14.46 -4.21
N ASN A 137 3.68 -15.11 -5.19
CA ASN A 137 2.23 -15.31 -5.22
C ASN A 137 1.43 -14.00 -5.14
N ILE A 138 2.00 -12.92 -5.67
CA ILE A 138 1.40 -11.59 -5.67
C ILE A 138 0.14 -11.62 -6.54
N ALA A 139 -0.98 -11.16 -5.99
CA ALA A 139 -2.20 -10.93 -6.73
C ALA A 139 -3.04 -9.85 -6.04
N GLY A 140 -3.86 -9.15 -6.82
CA GLY A 140 -4.65 -8.04 -6.29
C GLY A 140 -5.83 -7.72 -7.17
N SER A 141 -6.74 -6.92 -6.63
CA SER A 141 -7.93 -6.52 -7.35
C SER A 141 -8.47 -5.21 -6.81
N VAL A 142 -9.19 -4.51 -7.68
CA VAL A 142 -10.01 -3.36 -7.34
C VAL A 142 -11.44 -3.72 -7.69
N ALA A 143 -12.28 -3.93 -6.68
CA ALA A 143 -13.66 -4.36 -6.87
C ALA A 143 -14.53 -3.93 -5.69
N ASN A 144 -15.80 -3.60 -5.96
CA ASN A 144 -16.79 -3.28 -4.94
C ASN A 144 -16.36 -2.17 -3.96
N GLY A 145 -15.71 -1.11 -4.46
CA GLY A 145 -15.24 -0.01 -3.62
C GLY A 145 -14.06 -0.36 -2.73
N ARG A 146 -13.33 -1.44 -3.04
CA ARG A 146 -12.22 -1.97 -2.24
C ARG A 146 -11.02 -2.31 -3.08
N ILE A 147 -9.85 -2.20 -2.47
CA ILE A 147 -8.61 -2.79 -2.96
C ILE A 147 -8.30 -4.04 -2.14
N ASN A 148 -7.88 -5.11 -2.82
CA ASN A 148 -7.45 -6.35 -2.20
C ASN A 148 -6.06 -6.72 -2.70
N CYS A 149 -5.22 -7.24 -1.81
CA CYS A 149 -3.89 -7.69 -2.15
C CYS A 149 -3.55 -8.96 -1.38
N ARG A 150 -2.92 -9.91 -2.05
CA ARG A 150 -2.35 -11.10 -1.41
C ARG A 150 -0.95 -11.36 -1.93
N PHE A 151 -0.11 -11.90 -1.08
CA PHE A 151 1.23 -12.36 -1.40
C PHE A 151 1.75 -13.30 -0.32
N SER A 152 2.82 -14.02 -0.62
CA SER A 152 3.59 -14.78 0.37
C SER A 152 4.92 -14.08 0.60
N GLN A 153 5.30 -13.87 1.86
CA GLN A 153 6.59 -13.31 2.28
C GLN A 153 7.41 -14.33 3.06
N GLN A 154 8.73 -14.37 2.86
CA GLN A 154 9.60 -15.21 3.68
C GLN A 154 9.58 -14.76 5.14
N ILE A 155 9.51 -15.72 6.07
CA ILE A 155 9.56 -15.46 7.52
C ILE A 155 10.97 -15.06 7.92
N VAL A 156 11.96 -15.90 7.59
CA VAL A 156 13.37 -15.61 7.74
C VAL A 156 13.95 -15.43 6.34
N ALA A 157 14.43 -14.22 6.07
CA ALA A 157 14.98 -13.87 4.77
C ALA A 157 16.21 -14.71 4.44
N THR A 158 16.21 -15.36 3.27
CA THR A 158 17.36 -16.13 2.77
C THR A 158 18.50 -15.24 2.28
N GLN A 159 18.23 -13.94 2.08
CA GLN A 159 19.23 -12.92 1.77
C GLN A 159 19.22 -11.87 2.88
N VAL A 160 20.38 -11.59 3.46
CA VAL A 160 20.52 -10.63 4.54
C VAL A 160 20.90 -9.28 3.94
N LYS A 161 19.92 -8.38 3.84
CA LYS A 161 20.18 -6.93 3.75
C LYS A 161 19.86 -6.30 5.10
N GLU A 162 20.57 -5.21 5.42
CA GLU A 162 20.23 -4.38 6.56
C GLU A 162 18.76 -3.94 6.42
N ASN A 163 17.99 -4.10 7.51
CA ASN A 163 16.56 -3.76 7.62
C ASN A 163 15.54 -4.75 7.03
N ILE A 164 15.94 -5.95 6.57
CA ILE A 164 14.96 -7.04 6.39
C ILE A 164 14.80 -7.77 7.73
N TRP A 165 13.66 -7.57 8.38
CA TRP A 165 13.39 -8.18 9.69
C TRP A 165 12.87 -9.61 9.53
N ALA A 166 13.28 -10.48 10.46
CA ALA A 166 12.72 -11.81 10.57
C ALA A 166 11.35 -11.74 11.25
N LEU A 167 10.37 -12.46 10.70
CA LEU A 167 8.98 -12.47 11.16
C LEU A 167 8.67 -13.62 12.14
N ASN A 168 9.71 -14.17 12.77
CA ASN A 168 9.63 -15.24 13.78
C ASN A 168 9.82 -14.72 15.22
N GLU A 169 9.72 -13.41 15.41
CA GLU A 169 9.73 -12.72 16.69
C GLU A 169 8.35 -12.11 17.01
N ASP A 170 8.15 -11.64 18.23
CA ASP A 170 6.90 -11.05 18.67
C ASP A 170 6.85 -9.56 18.25
N TYR A 171 5.80 -9.17 17.53
CA TYR A 171 5.58 -7.81 17.04
C TYR A 171 4.16 -7.31 17.31
N TYR A 172 4.01 -6.05 17.66
CA TYR A 172 2.74 -5.37 17.43
C TYR A 172 2.49 -5.27 15.93
N ILE A 173 1.30 -5.69 15.52
CA ILE A 173 0.90 -5.68 14.12
C ILE A 173 0.13 -4.39 13.85
N LEU A 174 0.58 -3.65 12.85
CA LEU A 174 -0.04 -2.43 12.37
C LEU A 174 -0.66 -2.70 10.99
N ALA A 175 -1.79 -2.08 10.70
CA ALA A 175 -2.36 -2.08 9.36
C ALA A 175 -2.83 -0.68 8.97
N ALA A 176 -2.43 -0.23 7.78
CA ALA A 176 -2.76 1.10 7.29
C ALA A 176 -3.07 1.09 5.80
N THR A 177 -3.83 2.10 5.36
CA THR A 177 -4.08 2.39 3.95
C THR A 177 -3.96 3.88 3.70
N GLY A 178 -3.62 4.26 2.48
CA GLY A 178 -3.43 5.65 2.09
C GLY A 178 -3.08 5.79 0.62
N ALA A 179 -2.89 7.03 0.17
CA ALA A 179 -2.49 7.31 -1.19
C ALA A 179 -1.03 6.89 -1.43
N ALA A 180 -0.72 6.41 -2.63
CA ALA A 180 0.63 6.03 -3.03
C ALA A 180 1.12 6.86 -4.21
N GLN A 181 2.43 6.84 -4.41
CA GLN A 181 3.16 7.44 -5.52
C GLN A 181 4.06 6.37 -6.16
N PRO A 182 4.59 6.58 -7.39
CA PRO A 182 5.38 5.56 -8.07
C PRO A 182 6.61 5.11 -7.25
N ASN A 183 7.20 6.04 -6.50
CA ASN A 183 8.43 5.84 -5.73
C ASN A 183 8.23 5.74 -4.21
N GLY A 184 6.99 5.67 -3.71
CA GLY A 184 6.75 5.56 -2.26
C GLY A 184 5.28 5.65 -1.88
N ILE A 185 5.03 5.69 -0.57
CA ILE A 185 3.68 5.84 0.00
C ILE A 185 3.57 7.16 0.77
N ASN A 186 2.36 7.75 0.76
CA ASN A 186 2.08 8.93 1.57
C ASN A 186 1.73 8.52 3.01
N ALA A 187 1.71 9.50 3.91
CA ALA A 187 1.14 9.29 5.24
C ALA A 187 -0.32 8.81 5.12
N HIS A 188 -0.66 7.78 5.89
CA HIS A 188 -2.04 7.40 6.14
C HIS A 188 -2.76 8.52 6.94
N ASP A 189 -4.07 8.40 7.14
CA ASP A 189 -4.80 9.37 7.95
C ASP A 189 -4.27 9.40 9.40
N THR A 190 -3.89 10.58 9.89
CA THR A 190 -3.29 10.77 11.21
C THR A 190 -4.30 11.26 12.25
N ASN A 191 -5.55 11.52 11.85
CA ASN A 191 -6.61 11.84 12.79
C ASN A 191 -7.08 10.57 13.51
N SER A 192 -6.79 10.46 14.81
CA SER A 192 -7.18 9.31 15.65
C SER A 192 -8.67 8.97 15.63
N GLN A 193 -9.54 9.92 15.28
CA GLN A 193 -10.99 9.73 15.19
C GLN A 193 -11.47 9.34 13.78
N SER A 194 -10.57 9.28 12.80
CA SER A 194 -10.89 8.90 11.44
C SER A 194 -11.12 7.40 11.30
N HIS A 195 -12.07 7.04 10.45
CA HIS A 195 -12.25 5.66 10.00
C HIS A 195 -10.97 5.10 9.35
N PHE A 196 -10.19 5.94 8.67
CA PHE A 196 -8.94 5.58 7.97
C PHE A 196 -7.70 5.63 8.85
N PHE A 197 -7.82 5.97 10.14
CA PHE A 197 -6.70 5.87 11.07
C PHE A 197 -6.22 4.41 11.14
N PRO A 198 -4.92 4.10 11.30
CA PRO A 198 -4.43 2.73 11.29
C PRO A 198 -5.08 1.82 12.33
N ALA A 199 -5.06 0.53 12.04
CA ALA A 199 -5.33 -0.52 13.01
C ALA A 199 -4.03 -0.93 13.71
N LEU A 200 -4.14 -1.30 14.99
CA LEU A 200 -3.05 -1.78 15.83
C LEU A 200 -3.54 -3.00 16.63
N SER A 201 -2.73 -4.05 16.71
CA SER A 201 -3.01 -5.20 17.57
C SER A 201 -2.93 -4.82 19.05
N THR A 202 -3.79 -5.43 19.88
CA THR A 202 -3.78 -5.21 21.34
C THR A 202 -2.59 -5.82 22.06
N ALA A 203 -1.92 -6.78 21.42
CA ALA A 203 -0.74 -7.45 21.95
C ALA A 203 0.25 -7.72 20.82
N ALA A 204 1.49 -7.99 21.20
CA ALA A 204 2.50 -8.51 20.29
C ALA A 204 2.13 -9.94 19.86
N ILE A 205 2.35 -10.24 18.59
CA ILE A 205 2.05 -11.50 17.93
C ILE A 205 3.30 -11.97 17.24
N ASN A 206 3.59 -13.27 17.33
CA ASN A 206 4.63 -13.90 16.53
C ASN A 206 4.04 -14.42 15.21
N PRO A 207 4.31 -13.80 14.05
CA PRO A 207 3.71 -14.22 12.79
C PRO A 207 4.03 -15.69 12.43
N ALA A 208 5.22 -16.17 12.77
CA ALA A 208 5.63 -17.56 12.53
C ALA A 208 4.94 -18.59 13.44
N LYS A 209 4.24 -18.17 14.50
CA LYS A 209 3.60 -19.08 15.46
C LYS A 209 2.07 -19.00 15.47
N VAL A 210 1.43 -18.26 14.56
CA VAL A 210 -0.02 -18.08 14.66
C VAL A 210 -0.82 -19.38 14.43
N ALA A 211 -0.23 -20.40 13.83
CA ALA A 211 -0.82 -21.74 13.75
C ALA A 211 -0.90 -22.49 15.10
N SER A 212 -0.32 -21.96 16.18
CA SER A 212 -0.17 -22.64 17.48
C SER A 212 -1.07 -22.10 18.61
N GLY A 213 -2.10 -21.31 18.30
CA GLY A 213 -3.15 -20.92 19.27
C GLY A 213 -2.79 -19.79 20.25
N ALA A 214 -1.82 -18.93 19.91
CA ALA A 214 -1.28 -17.93 20.85
C ALA A 214 -1.64 -16.46 20.57
N GLY A 215 -2.47 -16.12 19.58
CA GLY A 215 -2.60 -14.71 19.15
C GLY A 215 -3.98 -14.30 18.67
N ALA A 216 -4.91 -14.05 19.59
CA ALA A 216 -6.11 -13.29 19.27
C ALA A 216 -5.77 -11.79 19.22
N ALA A 217 -5.55 -11.24 18.02
CA ALA A 217 -5.63 -9.80 17.81
C ALA A 217 -7.10 -9.41 17.62
N SER A 218 -7.76 -9.01 18.70
CA SER A 218 -8.83 -8.03 18.59
C SER A 218 -8.17 -6.66 18.76
N GLY A 219 -8.27 -5.77 17.77
CA GLY A 219 -7.70 -4.41 17.85
C GLY A 219 -8.25 -3.61 19.03
N SER A 220 -7.60 -2.50 19.38
CA SER A 220 -8.12 -1.53 20.36
C SER A 220 -8.51 -0.24 19.66
N GLU A 221 -9.67 0.31 20.01
CA GLU A 221 -10.01 1.70 19.72
C GLU A 221 -9.09 2.64 20.51
N GLY A 222 -8.55 3.68 19.86
CA GLY A 222 -7.92 4.79 20.56
C GLY A 222 -8.93 5.46 21.51
N PRO A 223 -8.48 6.18 22.55
CA PRO A 223 -9.35 6.63 23.64
C PRO A 223 -10.47 7.53 23.10
N SER A 224 -11.71 7.04 23.23
CA SER A 224 -12.93 7.82 23.06
C SER A 224 -12.94 8.94 24.10
N ALA A 225 -12.88 10.19 23.63
CA ALA A 225 -13.18 11.34 24.46
C ALA A 225 -14.66 11.29 24.81
N GLY A 226 -14.96 10.86 26.05
CA GLY A 226 -16.32 10.90 26.59
C GLY A 226 -16.90 12.30 26.51
N GLY A 227 -17.94 12.46 25.70
CA GLY A 227 -18.79 13.64 25.75
C GLY A 227 -19.51 13.70 27.11
N PRO A 228 -19.63 14.88 27.74
CA PRO A 228 -20.35 14.99 29.00
C PRO A 228 -21.86 14.71 28.79
N PRO A 229 -22.54 14.14 29.79
CA PRO A 229 -23.96 13.84 29.68
C PRO A 229 -24.78 15.14 29.66
N ALA A 230 -25.84 15.13 28.85
CA ALA A 230 -26.84 16.19 28.79
C ALA A 230 -27.47 16.44 30.18
N VAL A 231 -27.37 17.68 30.67
CA VAL A 231 -28.08 18.15 31.86
C VAL A 231 -29.28 18.98 31.41
N GLY A 232 -30.48 18.53 31.78
CA GLY A 232 -31.75 19.23 31.57
C GLY A 232 -31.87 20.52 32.40
N PRO A 233 -32.90 21.35 32.15
CA PRO A 233 -32.93 22.73 32.60
C PRO A 233 -33.30 22.83 34.08
N GLN A 234 -32.49 23.53 34.87
CA GLN A 234 -32.87 24.01 36.19
C GLN A 234 -32.70 25.52 36.30
N THR A 235 -33.72 26.13 36.90
CA THR A 235 -34.00 27.56 37.01
C THR A 235 -33.39 28.19 38.27
N GLY A 236 -32.65 29.29 38.08
CA GLY A 236 -32.51 30.45 39.00
C GLY A 236 -31.52 30.36 40.18
N PRO A 237 -31.23 31.46 40.92
CA PRO A 237 -31.36 32.89 40.62
C PRO A 237 -29.99 33.63 40.63
N GLY A 238 -30.00 34.90 40.18
CA GLY A 238 -28.81 35.65 39.78
C GLY A 238 -27.88 36.22 40.88
N PHE A 239 -26.70 36.61 40.44
CA PHE A 239 -25.77 37.51 41.12
C PHE A 239 -25.10 38.44 40.08
N GLY A 240 -24.93 39.71 40.47
CA GLY A 240 -24.67 40.86 39.60
C GLY A 240 -23.27 40.98 38.96
N PRO A 241 -23.03 42.09 38.23
CA PRO A 241 -21.93 42.20 37.29
C PRO A 241 -20.61 42.50 38.01
N LYS A 242 -19.57 41.71 37.73
CA LYS A 242 -18.21 41.99 38.19
C LYS A 242 -17.42 42.67 37.08
N VAL A 243 -16.87 43.81 37.47
CA VAL A 243 -16.13 44.83 36.72
C VAL A 243 -14.87 44.29 36.05
N ILE A 244 -14.67 44.68 34.79
CA ILE A 244 -13.46 44.50 33.99
C ILE A 244 -12.46 45.62 34.34
N PRO A 245 -11.21 45.34 34.74
CA PRO A 245 -10.16 46.36 34.74
C PRO A 245 -9.55 46.51 33.35
N GLN A 246 -9.54 47.75 32.86
CA GLN A 246 -8.84 48.18 31.64
C GLN A 246 -7.32 48.30 31.87
N SER A 247 -6.59 48.07 30.76
CA SER A 247 -5.17 48.32 30.42
C SER A 247 -4.34 49.32 31.22
N PRO A 248 -3.00 49.22 31.06
CA PRO A 248 -2.27 50.35 30.48
C PRO A 248 -1.47 49.99 29.22
N GLN A 249 -1.52 50.93 28.27
CA GLN A 249 -0.84 50.95 26.99
C GLN A 249 0.64 51.32 27.11
N GLY A 250 1.46 50.79 26.18
CA GLY A 250 2.64 51.48 25.62
C GLY A 250 3.77 50.53 25.19
N PRO A 251 4.66 50.91 24.24
CA PRO A 251 4.46 51.76 23.08
C PRO A 251 4.75 51.02 21.74
N ALA A 252 4.45 51.71 20.65
CA ALA A 252 4.57 51.30 19.27
C ALA A 252 6.01 51.18 18.75
N GLY A 253 6.20 50.31 17.75
CA GLY A 253 7.16 50.57 16.66
C GLY A 253 8.14 49.43 16.35
N SER A 254 7.85 48.65 15.30
CA SER A 254 8.74 48.43 14.13
C SER A 254 8.10 47.36 13.23
N GLY A 255 7.95 47.67 11.95
CA GLY A 255 7.24 46.86 10.97
C GLY A 255 7.97 45.58 10.55
N PRO A 256 7.34 44.75 9.71
CA PRO A 256 7.93 43.50 9.22
C PRO A 256 9.10 43.80 8.27
N PRO A 257 10.19 43.01 8.33
CA PRO A 257 11.30 43.17 7.39
C PRO A 257 10.83 42.84 5.97
N GLN A 258 11.14 43.76 5.05
CA GLN A 258 10.92 43.60 3.61
C GLN A 258 11.84 42.49 3.07
N ALA A 259 11.29 41.65 2.20
CA ALA A 259 12.02 40.67 1.42
C ALA A 259 13.07 41.36 0.53
N GLN A 260 14.31 40.89 0.57
CA GLN A 260 15.35 41.32 -0.37
C GLN A 260 15.21 40.55 -1.70
N PRO A 261 15.53 41.17 -2.85
CA PRO A 261 15.52 40.48 -4.14
C PRO A 261 16.65 39.44 -4.21
N GLU A 262 16.36 38.30 -4.85
CA GLU A 262 17.36 37.27 -5.21
C GLU A 262 18.45 37.86 -6.13
N PRO A 263 19.73 37.47 -5.96
CA PRO A 263 20.77 37.81 -6.93
C PRO A 263 20.68 36.92 -8.17
N GLU A 264 20.81 37.52 -9.35
CA GLU A 264 20.99 36.84 -10.64
C GLU A 264 22.24 35.92 -10.64
N PRO A 265 22.23 34.80 -11.36
CA PRO A 265 23.39 33.93 -11.46
C PRO A 265 24.49 34.54 -12.34
N GLU A 266 25.68 34.68 -11.77
CA GLU A 266 26.90 35.06 -12.47
C GLU A 266 27.32 33.99 -13.48
N HIS A 267 27.69 34.44 -14.67
CA HIS A 267 28.18 33.67 -15.79
C HIS A 267 29.71 33.50 -15.63
N GLU A 268 30.20 32.28 -15.44
CA GLU A 268 31.65 31.98 -15.47
C GLU A 268 32.00 31.02 -16.61
N PRO A 269 33.24 31.12 -17.14
CA PRO A 269 33.57 30.80 -18.52
C PRO A 269 33.98 29.35 -18.74
N GLY A 270 33.84 28.92 -20.00
CA GLY A 270 34.11 27.57 -20.47
C GLY A 270 35.53 27.07 -20.19
N HIS A 271 35.60 25.78 -19.87
CA HIS A 271 36.83 25.00 -19.86
C HIS A 271 36.87 24.16 -21.14
N ASP A 272 37.83 24.49 -21.99
CA ASP A 272 38.17 23.75 -23.20
C ASP A 272 38.77 22.39 -22.82
N HIS A 273 38.10 21.31 -23.21
CA HIS A 273 38.72 19.99 -23.30
C HIS A 273 38.91 19.62 -24.77
N GLU A 274 40.15 19.82 -25.19
CA GLU A 274 40.77 19.31 -26.40
C GLU A 274 40.66 17.78 -26.45
N HIS A 275 40.02 17.25 -27.49
CA HIS A 275 40.16 15.84 -27.86
C HIS A 275 40.35 15.70 -29.37
N ASP A 276 41.51 15.11 -29.68
CA ASP A 276 42.06 14.85 -31.00
C ASP A 276 41.11 14.07 -31.92
N HIS A 277 40.99 14.57 -33.14
CA HIS A 277 40.50 13.84 -34.29
C HIS A 277 41.68 13.18 -35.00
N GLU A 278 41.71 11.85 -35.06
CA GLU A 278 42.42 11.15 -36.13
C GLU A 278 41.54 10.08 -36.82
N LYS A 279 41.53 10.22 -38.15
CA LYS A 279 40.95 9.44 -39.24
C LYS A 279 40.85 7.92 -39.06
N HIS A 280 39.77 7.32 -39.58
CA HIS A 280 39.83 6.63 -40.88
C HIS A 280 38.45 6.23 -41.44
N SER A 281 38.35 6.43 -42.75
CA SER A 281 37.32 5.99 -43.70
C SER A 281 37.24 4.46 -43.84
N HIS A 282 36.05 3.92 -44.08
CA HIS A 282 35.75 3.10 -45.27
C HIS A 282 34.26 2.75 -45.37
N GLU A 283 33.72 2.97 -46.58
CA GLU A 283 32.44 2.48 -47.07
C GLU A 283 32.39 0.95 -47.10
N HIS A 284 31.21 0.39 -46.86
CA HIS A 284 30.72 -0.80 -47.55
C HIS A 284 29.19 -0.83 -47.51
N ASP A 285 28.59 -0.67 -48.70
CA ASP A 285 27.20 -1.03 -49.03
C ASP A 285 26.95 -2.53 -48.84
N VAL A 286 25.86 -2.91 -48.16
CA VAL A 286 25.10 -4.15 -48.47
C VAL A 286 23.61 -3.94 -48.14
N ASN A 287 22.77 -4.15 -49.16
CA ASN A 287 21.31 -4.31 -49.10
C ASN A 287 20.87 -5.41 -48.12
N GLY A 288 19.78 -5.21 -47.37
CA GLY A 288 19.16 -6.30 -46.62
C GLY A 288 17.86 -5.92 -45.93
N GLU A 289 16.81 -6.67 -46.25
CA GLU A 289 15.42 -6.58 -45.84
C GLU A 289 15.11 -6.20 -44.38
N ALA A 290 14.00 -5.47 -44.25
CA ALA A 290 13.26 -5.27 -43.01
C ALA A 290 12.90 -6.62 -42.37
N THR A 291 13.53 -6.92 -41.24
CA THR A 291 13.14 -8.01 -40.34
C THR A 291 12.56 -7.41 -39.06
N THR A 292 11.34 -7.82 -38.75
CA THR A 292 10.60 -7.49 -37.54
C THR A 292 11.27 -8.13 -36.31
N PRO A 293 11.29 -7.46 -35.15
CA PRO A 293 11.70 -8.13 -33.92
C PRO A 293 10.52 -8.91 -33.33
N LEU A 294 10.52 -10.23 -33.53
CA LEU A 294 9.80 -11.19 -32.70
C LEU A 294 10.75 -11.70 -31.61
N ASN A 295 10.67 -11.16 -30.39
CA ASN A 295 10.76 -11.98 -29.17
C ASN A 295 10.48 -11.14 -27.91
N GLY A 296 9.23 -11.19 -27.46
CA GLY A 296 8.86 -10.94 -26.07
C GLY A 296 8.02 -12.12 -25.65
N SER A 297 8.58 -13.00 -24.81
CA SER A 297 7.82 -14.08 -24.16
C SER A 297 6.88 -13.46 -23.13
N GLY A 298 5.78 -12.89 -23.62
CA GLY A 298 4.61 -12.58 -22.82
C GLY A 298 3.90 -13.88 -22.52
N TYR A 299 3.75 -14.20 -21.24
CA TYR A 299 2.74 -15.15 -20.81
C TYR A 299 1.37 -14.55 -21.15
N VAL A 300 0.91 -14.78 -22.37
CA VAL A 300 -0.47 -14.56 -22.76
C VAL A 300 -1.27 -15.56 -21.94
N SER A 301 -2.02 -15.05 -20.97
CA SER A 301 -2.99 -15.86 -20.21
C SER A 301 -3.77 -16.74 -21.18
N LEU A 302 -3.98 -18.01 -20.83
CA LEU A 302 -4.77 -18.97 -21.61
C LEU A 302 -6.13 -18.38 -22.07
N ALA A 303 -6.67 -17.41 -21.33
CA ALA A 303 -7.88 -16.66 -21.70
C ALA A 303 -7.73 -15.83 -22.99
N SER A 304 -6.58 -15.16 -23.20
CA SER A 304 -6.34 -14.28 -24.36
C SER A 304 -6.00 -15.07 -25.63
N ALA A 305 -5.37 -16.24 -25.49
CA ALA A 305 -5.12 -17.14 -26.63
C ALA A 305 -6.42 -17.77 -27.17
N VAL A 306 -7.37 -18.09 -26.28
CA VAL A 306 -8.68 -18.64 -26.66
C VAL A 306 -9.55 -17.59 -27.36
N LEU A 307 -9.50 -16.32 -26.91
CA LEU A 307 -10.27 -15.23 -27.53
C LEU A 307 -9.80 -14.91 -28.96
N LEU A 308 -8.49 -14.96 -29.21
CA LEU A 308 -7.92 -14.72 -30.54
C LEU A 308 -8.22 -15.88 -31.51
N LEU A 309 -8.26 -17.12 -31.02
CA LEU A 309 -8.65 -18.30 -31.82
C LEU A 309 -10.14 -18.28 -32.20
N CYS A 310 -11.02 -17.78 -31.31
CA CYS A 310 -12.45 -17.65 -31.60
C CYS A 310 -12.76 -16.58 -32.67
N LEU A 311 -12.00 -15.49 -32.73
CA LEU A 311 -12.16 -14.43 -33.75
C LEU A 311 -11.69 -14.88 -35.14
N LEU A 312 -10.66 -15.74 -35.21
CA LEU A 312 -10.14 -16.27 -36.47
C LEU A 312 -11.04 -17.35 -37.11
N VAL A 313 -11.89 -18.03 -36.32
CA VAL A 313 -12.85 -19.03 -36.81
C VAL A 313 -14.18 -18.39 -37.26
N ALA A 314 -14.36 -17.09 -37.04
CA ALA A 314 -15.58 -16.34 -37.38
C ALA A 314 -15.48 -15.52 -38.70
N GLN A 315 -14.42 -15.71 -39.51
CA GLN A 315 -14.29 -15.15 -40.86
C GLN A 315 -14.42 -16.23 -41.94
#